data_AF-A0A973RCW8-F1
#
_entry.id   AF-A0A973RCW8-F1
#
_cell.length_a   1.000
_cell.length_b   1.000
_cell.length_c   1.000
_cell.angle_alpha   90.00
_cell.angle_beta   90.00
_cell.angle_gamma   90.00
#
_symmetry.space_group_name_H-M   'P 1'
#
loop_
_entity.id
_entity.type
_entity.pdbx_description
1 polymer ?
#
loop_
_entity_poly.entity_id
_entity_poly.type
_entity_poly.pdbx_seq_one_letter_code
_entity_poly.pdbx_strand_id
1 'polypeptide(L)'
;GPPPRRPPSDRPPHLAGHEYTLLTDRAPELVRAVMDELDEHLPAPAAEEPGAHTAEDVADIVDFLKAVLYVDDPGLFTSFIAWMARTLTARDVPTRVLTTTLDTIDAHIGDLPHAREILTRARAELRMAGSP
;
A
#
# COMPACT_ATOMS: atom_id res chain seq x y z
N GLY A 1 20.48 -14.83 -0.78
CA GLY A 1 20.35 -15.11 0.66
C GLY A 1 19.21 -14.27 1.22
N PRO A 2 18.66 -14.61 2.41
CA PRO A 2 17.59 -13.81 3.01
C PRO A 2 18.07 -12.38 3.28
N PRO A 3 17.19 -11.36 3.18
CA PRO A 3 17.56 -9.97 3.39
C PRO A 3 18.05 -9.74 4.84
N PRO A 4 18.95 -8.76 5.07
CA PRO A 4 19.44 -8.44 6.40
C PRO A 4 18.28 -7.99 7.32
N ARG A 5 18.19 -8.58 8.51
CA ARG A 5 17.23 -8.15 9.54
C ARG A 5 17.65 -6.78 10.06
N ARG A 6 16.78 -5.78 9.90
CA ARG A 6 16.95 -4.45 10.50
C ARG A 6 16.76 -4.54 12.02
N PRO A 7 17.51 -3.79 12.85
CA PRO A 7 17.23 -3.72 14.28
C PRO A 7 15.80 -3.20 14.50
N PRO A 8 15.10 -3.69 15.54
CA PRO A 8 13.78 -3.18 15.90
C PRO A 8 13.84 -1.68 16.13
N SER A 9 12.77 -0.99 15.78
CA SER A 9 12.64 0.44 16.02
C SER A 9 12.84 0.77 17.51
N ASP A 10 13.26 1.99 17.83
CA ASP A 10 13.28 2.51 19.22
C ASP A 10 11.86 2.78 19.76
N ARG A 11 10.80 2.33 19.06
CA ARG A 11 9.42 2.67 19.38
C ARG A 11 8.81 1.68 20.38
N PRO A 12 7.99 2.16 21.31
CA PRO A 12 7.28 1.27 22.21
C PRO A 12 6.27 0.36 21.45
N PRO A 13 6.25 -0.96 21.71
CA PRO A 13 5.40 -1.92 21.00
C PRO A 13 3.90 -1.60 21.03
N HIS A 14 3.43 -0.89 22.06
CA HIS A 14 2.02 -0.56 22.24
C HIS A 14 1.50 0.49 21.26
N LEU A 15 2.38 1.36 20.72
CA LEU A 15 1.97 2.38 19.74
C LEU A 15 1.80 1.77 18.34
N ALA A 16 2.65 0.81 17.97
CA ALA A 16 2.53 0.01 16.76
C ALA A 16 1.24 -0.84 16.74
N GLY A 17 0.87 -1.42 17.89
CA GLY A 17 -0.37 -2.17 18.03
C GLY A 17 -1.65 -1.33 17.88
N HIS A 18 -1.62 -0.05 18.28
CA HIS A 18 -2.81 0.80 18.19
C HIS A 18 -3.20 1.15 16.75
N GLU A 19 -2.23 1.61 15.93
CA GLU A 19 -2.50 1.90 14.51
C GLU A 19 -2.83 0.62 13.73
N TYR A 20 -2.23 -0.52 14.08
CA TYR A 20 -2.60 -1.82 13.51
C TYR A 20 -4.09 -2.14 13.73
N THR A 21 -4.61 -1.98 14.95
CA THR A 21 -6.02 -2.25 15.25
C THR A 21 -6.94 -1.31 14.48
N LEU A 22 -6.67 0.00 14.52
CA LEU A 22 -7.48 1.00 13.80
C LEU A 22 -7.48 0.75 12.28
N LEU A 23 -6.31 0.41 11.71
CA LEU A 23 -6.20 0.09 10.29
C LEU A 23 -6.93 -1.22 9.94
N THR A 24 -6.88 -2.21 10.83
CA THR A 24 -7.61 -3.48 10.67
C THR A 24 -9.11 -3.26 10.60
N ASP A 25 -9.65 -2.44 11.50
CA ASP A 25 -11.08 -2.13 11.55
C ASP A 25 -11.54 -1.36 10.30
N ARG A 26 -10.67 -0.49 9.74
CA ARG A 26 -10.95 0.32 8.55
C ARG A 26 -10.65 -0.37 7.22
N ALA A 27 -9.98 -1.51 7.22
CA ALA A 27 -9.48 -2.15 5.99
C ALA A 27 -10.58 -2.36 4.92
N PRO A 28 -11.79 -2.86 5.24
CA PRO A 28 -12.84 -3.02 4.23
C PRO A 28 -13.28 -1.69 3.60
N GLU A 29 -13.33 -0.62 4.40
CA GLU A 29 -13.70 0.72 3.91
C GLU A 29 -12.60 1.31 3.03
N LEU A 30 -11.32 1.10 3.38
CA LEU A 30 -10.19 1.54 2.56
C LEU A 30 -10.18 0.85 1.20
N VAL A 31 -10.39 -0.46 1.16
CA VAL A 31 -10.47 -1.22 -0.11
C VAL A 31 -11.60 -0.65 -0.97
N ARG A 32 -12.79 -0.46 -0.38
CA ARG A 32 -13.93 0.13 -1.10
C ARG A 32 -13.61 1.53 -1.63
N ALA A 33 -13.06 2.42 -0.81
CA ALA A 33 -12.75 3.79 -1.22
C ALA A 33 -11.71 3.86 -2.35
N VAL A 34 -10.72 2.98 -2.33
CA VAL A 34 -9.75 2.86 -3.43
C VAL A 34 -10.43 2.36 -4.70
N MET A 35 -11.27 1.33 -4.61
CA MET A 35 -11.98 0.81 -5.78
C MET A 35 -12.92 1.88 -6.38
N ASP A 36 -13.64 2.61 -5.54
CA ASP A 36 -14.51 3.72 -5.96
C ASP A 36 -13.70 4.80 -6.72
N GLU A 37 -12.53 5.21 -6.22
CA GLU A 37 -11.63 6.18 -6.87
C GLU A 37 -11.06 5.65 -8.21
N LEU A 38 -10.66 4.38 -8.25
CA LEU A 38 -10.13 3.76 -9.46
C LEU A 38 -11.20 3.66 -10.54
N ASP A 39 -12.44 3.29 -10.18
CA ASP A 39 -13.56 3.22 -11.11
C ASP A 39 -13.93 4.62 -11.65
N GLU A 40 -13.81 5.67 -10.83
CA GLU A 40 -14.10 7.04 -11.26
C GLU A 40 -13.04 7.61 -12.23
N HIS A 41 -11.75 7.34 -11.98
CA HIS A 41 -10.66 8.02 -12.68
C HIS A 41 -9.84 7.16 -13.63
N LEU A 42 -9.90 5.84 -13.49
CA LEU A 42 -9.12 4.86 -14.27
C LEU A 42 -9.98 3.62 -14.59
N PRO A 43 -11.14 3.77 -15.26
CA PRO A 43 -12.03 2.65 -15.53
C PRO A 43 -11.31 1.60 -16.39
N ALA A 44 -11.35 0.34 -15.93
CA ALA A 44 -10.75 -0.77 -16.65
C ALA A 44 -11.44 -0.98 -18.01
N PRO A 45 -10.70 -1.35 -19.07
CA PRO A 45 -11.31 -1.72 -20.33
C PRO A 45 -12.17 -2.98 -20.13
N ALA A 46 -13.37 -3.00 -20.73
CA ALA A 46 -14.39 -4.05 -20.55
C ALA A 46 -13.96 -5.49 -20.94
N ALA A 47 -12.73 -5.68 -21.44
CA ALA A 47 -12.15 -6.96 -21.84
C ALA A 47 -11.21 -7.57 -20.79
N GLU A 48 -10.86 -6.83 -19.74
CA GLU A 48 -10.16 -7.36 -18.56
C GLU A 48 -11.20 -7.94 -17.60
N GLU A 49 -10.92 -9.09 -16.97
CA GLU A 49 -11.74 -9.63 -15.87
C GLU A 49 -11.93 -8.52 -14.81
N PRO A 50 -13.12 -7.88 -14.72
CA PRO A 50 -13.21 -6.54 -14.16
C PRO A 50 -13.24 -6.61 -12.63
N GLY A 51 -12.28 -5.97 -11.99
CA GLY A 51 -12.33 -5.60 -10.58
C GLY A 51 -11.84 -6.65 -9.57
N ALA A 52 -12.01 -7.95 -9.80
CA ALA A 52 -11.64 -8.96 -8.80
C ALA A 52 -10.12 -8.97 -8.51
N HIS A 53 -9.30 -8.99 -9.56
CA HIS A 53 -7.84 -8.96 -9.41
C HIS A 53 -7.34 -7.63 -8.82
N THR A 54 -7.97 -6.50 -9.20
CA THR A 54 -7.63 -5.17 -8.67
C THR A 54 -8.00 -5.04 -7.19
N ALA A 55 -9.18 -5.52 -6.80
CA ALA A 55 -9.61 -5.50 -5.40
C ALA A 55 -8.73 -6.40 -4.52
N GLU A 56 -8.30 -7.55 -5.04
CA GLU A 56 -7.30 -8.41 -4.40
C GLU A 56 -5.96 -7.69 -4.22
N ASP A 57 -5.42 -7.05 -5.26
CA ASP A 57 -4.17 -6.29 -5.17
C ASP A 57 -4.27 -5.13 -4.15
N VAL A 58 -5.42 -4.45 -4.07
CA VAL A 58 -5.69 -3.39 -3.08
C VAL A 58 -5.79 -3.95 -1.67
N ALA A 59 -6.49 -5.07 -1.48
CA ALA A 59 -6.57 -5.75 -0.19
C ALA A 59 -5.18 -6.20 0.29
N ASP A 60 -4.36 -6.75 -0.61
CA ASP A 60 -2.98 -7.14 -0.33
C ASP A 60 -2.14 -5.93 0.11
N ILE A 61 -2.32 -4.76 -0.50
CA ILE A 61 -1.62 -3.53 -0.07
C ILE A 61 -2.00 -3.14 1.36
N VAL A 62 -3.29 -3.16 1.69
CA VAL A 62 -3.78 -2.82 3.05
C VAL A 62 -3.32 -3.87 4.07
N ASP A 63 -3.35 -5.15 3.70
CA ASP A 63 -2.88 -6.26 4.52
C ASP A 63 -1.38 -6.17 4.81
N PHE A 64 -0.59 -5.85 3.79
CA PHE A 64 0.84 -5.67 3.95
C PHE A 64 1.17 -4.44 4.79
N LEU A 65 0.41 -3.35 4.67
CA LEU A 65 0.57 -2.17 5.51
C LEU A 65 0.33 -2.52 7.00
N LYS A 66 -0.74 -3.27 7.30
CA LYS A 66 -1.01 -3.76 8.66
C LYS A 66 0.14 -4.63 9.18
N ALA A 67 0.62 -5.57 8.37
CA ALA A 67 1.74 -6.43 8.76
C ALA A 67 2.99 -5.62 9.11
N VAL A 68 3.29 -4.59 8.31
CA VAL A 68 4.45 -3.72 8.51
C VAL A 68 4.30 -2.82 9.74
N LEU A 69 3.09 -2.34 10.05
CA LEU A 69 2.82 -1.67 11.31
C LEU A 69 3.07 -2.60 12.50
N TYR A 70 2.64 -3.86 12.40
CA TYR A 70 2.79 -4.83 13.48
C TYR A 70 4.26 -5.21 13.73
N VAL A 71 5.07 -5.38 12.68
CA VAL A 71 6.50 -5.75 12.81
C VAL A 71 7.44 -4.55 12.93
N ASP A 72 6.93 -3.34 12.72
CA ASP A 72 7.67 -2.06 12.73
C ASP A 72 8.90 -2.05 11.79
N ASP A 73 8.72 -2.54 10.56
CA ASP A 73 9.75 -2.50 9.52
C ASP A 73 9.21 -1.83 8.23
N PRO A 74 9.25 -0.48 8.15
CA PRO A 74 8.79 0.26 6.99
C PRO A 74 9.50 -0.13 5.68
N GLY A 75 10.70 -0.72 5.75
CA GLY A 75 11.46 -1.14 4.56
C GLY A 75 10.84 -2.34 3.84
N LEU A 76 10.07 -3.16 4.55
CA LEU A 76 9.31 -4.26 3.95
C LEU A 76 8.22 -3.72 3.03
N PHE A 77 7.50 -2.69 3.47
CA PHE A 77 6.42 -2.11 2.67
C PHE A 77 6.96 -1.45 1.39
N THR A 78 8.05 -0.68 1.48
CA THR A 78 8.67 -0.07 0.29
C THR A 78 9.15 -1.12 -0.71
N SER A 79 9.75 -2.21 -0.23
CA SER A 79 10.22 -3.32 -1.08
C SER A 79 9.05 -4.04 -1.76
N PHE A 80 7.96 -4.27 -1.02
CA PHE A 80 6.72 -4.84 -1.54
C PHE A 80 6.10 -3.96 -2.64
N ILE A 81 5.96 -2.66 -2.38
CA ILE A 81 5.41 -1.70 -3.35
C ILE A 81 6.27 -1.61 -4.61
N ALA A 82 7.60 -1.60 -4.49
CA ALA A 82 8.50 -1.62 -5.64
C ALA A 82 8.38 -2.92 -6.45
N TRP A 83 8.18 -4.07 -5.78
CA TRP A 83 7.88 -5.33 -6.45
C TRP A 83 6.52 -5.31 -7.15
N MET A 84 5.48 -4.82 -6.47
CA MET A 84 4.12 -4.71 -7.02
C MET A 84 4.11 -3.83 -8.28
N ALA A 85 4.81 -2.70 -8.27
CA ALA A 85 4.96 -1.83 -9.44
C ALA A 85 5.54 -2.56 -10.66
N ARG A 86 6.57 -3.40 -10.46
CA ARG A 86 7.15 -4.22 -11.52
C ARG A 86 6.18 -5.30 -12.00
N THR A 87 5.48 -5.95 -11.08
CA THR A 87 4.46 -6.98 -11.39
C THR A 87 3.31 -6.40 -12.21
N LEU A 88 2.77 -5.24 -11.81
CA LEU A 88 1.71 -4.54 -12.53
C LEU A 88 2.18 -4.07 -13.92
N THR A 89 3.40 -3.53 -14.01
CA THR A 89 3.99 -3.14 -15.31
C THR A 89 4.09 -4.34 -16.26
N ALA A 90 4.46 -5.53 -15.76
CA ALA A 90 4.50 -6.74 -16.57
C ALA A 90 3.12 -7.23 -17.05
N ARG A 91 2.03 -6.76 -16.41
CA ARG A 91 0.64 -6.98 -16.78
C ARG A 91 0.05 -5.85 -17.64
N ASP A 92 0.89 -4.92 -18.11
CA ASP A 92 0.48 -3.72 -18.86
C ASP A 92 -0.43 -2.75 -18.06
N VAL A 93 -0.42 -2.87 -16.72
CA VAL A 93 -1.18 -1.98 -15.83
C VAL A 93 -0.37 -0.71 -15.54
N PRO A 94 -0.92 0.50 -15.77
CA PRO A 94 -0.21 1.75 -15.54
C PRO A 94 0.19 1.95 -14.07
N THR A 95 1.41 2.44 -13.83
CA THR A 95 1.91 2.81 -12.48
C THR A 95 1.02 3.84 -11.76
N ARG A 96 0.21 4.59 -12.52
CA ARG A 96 -0.76 5.53 -11.97
C ARG A 96 -1.84 4.86 -11.12
N VAL A 97 -2.20 3.60 -11.40
CA VAL A 97 -3.13 2.82 -10.57
C VAL A 97 -2.57 2.71 -9.15
N LEU A 98 -1.35 2.20 -9.03
CA LEU A 98 -0.68 2.04 -7.73
C LEU A 98 -0.46 3.38 -7.01
N THR A 99 -0.16 4.45 -7.74
CA THR A 99 -0.02 5.79 -7.14
C THR A 99 -1.35 6.28 -6.57
N THR A 100 -2.44 6.12 -7.35
CA THR A 100 -3.81 6.50 -6.93
C THR A 100 -4.23 5.70 -5.70
N THR A 101 -4.01 4.38 -5.69
CA THR A 101 -4.25 3.53 -4.52
C THR A 101 -3.57 4.08 -3.25
N LEU A 102 -2.27 4.40 -3.32
CA LEU A 102 -1.52 4.87 -2.15
C LEU A 102 -1.98 6.26 -1.68
N ASP A 103 -2.33 7.15 -2.61
CA ASP A 103 -2.84 8.49 -2.29
C ASP A 103 -4.23 8.42 -1.65
N THR A 104 -5.12 7.57 -2.16
CA THR A 104 -6.46 7.36 -1.59
C THR A 104 -6.37 6.75 -0.18
N ILE A 105 -5.49 5.77 0.04
CA ILE A 105 -5.28 5.22 1.39
C ILE A 105 -4.78 6.33 2.34
N ASP A 106 -3.76 7.12 1.95
CA ASP A 106 -3.21 8.21 2.78
C ASP A 106 -4.27 9.25 3.18
N ALA A 107 -5.21 9.55 2.28
CA ALA A 107 -6.32 10.47 2.55
C ALA A 107 -7.28 9.95 3.65
N HIS A 108 -7.47 8.63 3.74
CA HIS A 108 -8.40 8.00 4.70
C HIS A 108 -7.77 7.64 6.05
N ILE A 109 -6.45 7.74 6.18
CA ILE A 109 -5.73 7.39 7.42
C ILE A 109 -5.05 8.60 8.06
N GLY A 110 -5.66 9.79 7.92
CA GLY A 110 -5.10 11.07 8.35
C GLY A 110 -4.62 11.14 9.82
N ASP A 111 -5.25 10.35 10.68
CA ASP A 111 -5.02 10.20 12.13
C ASP A 111 -4.05 9.06 12.50
N LEU A 112 -3.49 8.34 11.52
CA LEU A 112 -2.53 7.24 11.70
C LEU A 112 -1.12 7.68 11.25
N PRO A 113 -0.39 8.48 12.05
CA PRO A 113 0.85 9.14 11.61
C PRO A 113 1.92 8.14 11.16
N HIS A 114 2.00 6.94 11.74
CA HIS A 114 3.01 5.96 11.35
C HIS A 114 2.69 5.29 10.01
N ALA A 115 1.44 4.89 9.81
CA ALA A 115 0.97 4.37 8.54
C ALA A 115 1.22 5.37 7.41
N ARG A 116 0.98 6.67 7.66
CA ARG A 116 1.27 7.75 6.70
C ARG A 116 2.77 7.92 6.40
N GLU A 117 3.62 7.76 7.40
CA GLU A 117 5.07 7.79 7.23
C GLU A 117 5.54 6.64 6.32
N ILE A 118 4.99 5.44 6.50
CA ILE A 118 5.24 4.26 5.65
C ILE A 118 4.79 4.53 4.19
N LEU A 119 3.57 5.03 3.99
CA LEU A 119 3.05 5.37 2.66
C LEU A 119 3.89 6.46 1.97
N THR A 120 4.35 7.46 2.73
CA THR A 120 5.20 8.53 2.23
C THR A 120 6.54 8.01 1.72
N ARG A 121 7.17 7.09 2.46
CA ARG A 121 8.41 6.41 2.02
C ARG A 121 8.18 5.58 0.76
N ALA A 122 7.09 4.82 0.68
CA ALA A 122 6.78 4.01 -0.49
C ALA A 122 6.54 4.87 -1.75
N ARG A 123 5.80 5.98 -1.62
CA ARG A 123 5.62 6.93 -2.73
C ARG A 123 6.94 7.56 -3.17
N ALA A 124 7.84 7.87 -2.24
CA ALA A 124 9.17 8.36 -2.59
C ALA A 124 9.98 7.33 -3.38
N GLU A 125 9.97 6.06 -2.94
CA GLU A 125 10.63 4.95 -3.64
C GLU A 125 10.07 4.75 -5.06
N LEU A 126 8.75 4.78 -5.22
CA LEU A 126 8.11 4.66 -6.53
C LEU A 126 8.52 5.78 -7.51
N ARG A 127 8.64 7.03 -7.02
CA ARG A 127 9.11 8.14 -7.86
C ARG A 127 10.56 7.98 -8.29
N MET A 128 11.41 7.43 -7.41
CA MET A 128 12.81 7.13 -7.75
C MET A 128 12.92 5.97 -8.75
N ALA A 129 12.12 4.91 -8.56
CA ALA A 129 12.10 3.75 -9.45
C ALA A 129 11.46 4.03 -10.82
N GLY A 130 10.56 5.00 -10.91
CA GLY A 130 9.95 5.48 -12.15
C GLY A 130 10.72 6.61 -12.85
N SER A 131 11.85 7.06 -12.31
CA SER A 131 12.74 7.99 -13.02
C SER A 131 13.63 7.20 -13.99
N PRO A 132 13.67 7.58 -15.28
CA PRO A 132 14.49 6.92 -16.30
C PRO A 132 16.00 7.09 -16.08
#